data_AF-A0A9X5XFG1-F1
#
_entry.id   AF-A0A9X5XFG1-F1
#
_cell.length_a   1.000
_cell.length_b   1.000
_cell.length_c   1.000
_cell.angle_alpha   90.00
_cell.angle_beta   90.00
_cell.angle_gamma   90.00
#
_symmetry.space_group_name_H-M   'P 1'
#
loop_
_entity.id
_entity.type
_entity.pdbx_description
1 polymer ?
#
loop_
_entity_poly.entity_id
_entity_poly.type
_entity_poly.pdbx_seq_one_letter_code
_entity_poly.pdbx_strand_id
1 'polypeptide(L)'
;MLDIPSRVRVHVETLLAAQNDMGVCDAIEQYAPVGKPDTMNAPHVPKVAGIDSTVPAPAHTVAPTTSVTGSATGSSSATSSTGPGAVLQDRLAGWVSDLTTLHELTERLVRTATLNDALQELLRAGAALVGARRGLVVMEPGDGLGPDTTIGLGLARADLGHIETVPRSAMSYGRILDGLPGGEGEISQPDLLSEDGLDPRHREVAARLGYAASYALPLST
;
A
#
# COMPACT_ATOMS: atom_id res chain seq x y z
N MET A 1 27.32 -20.29 9.14
CA MET A 1 26.36 -19.16 9.21
C MET A 1 25.58 -19.25 7.92
N LEU A 2 24.42 -19.91 7.96
CA LEU A 2 23.67 -20.30 6.76
C LEU A 2 22.66 -19.21 6.43
N ASP A 3 22.82 -18.58 5.26
CA ASP A 3 21.81 -17.74 4.62
C ASP A 3 20.65 -18.62 4.14
N ILE A 4 19.43 -18.37 4.61
CA ILE A 4 18.23 -19.16 4.33
C ILE A 4 17.14 -18.27 3.72
N PRO A 5 17.01 -18.20 2.38
CA PRO A 5 16.05 -17.31 1.72
C PRO A 5 14.61 -17.72 2.08
N SER A 6 13.96 -16.96 2.96
CA SER A 6 12.61 -17.21 3.47
C SER A 6 11.63 -16.25 2.82
N ARG A 7 10.50 -16.73 2.23
CA ARG A 7 9.59 -15.94 1.36
C ARG A 7 8.23 -15.54 1.95
N VAL A 8 8.05 -14.30 2.43
CA VAL A 8 6.84 -13.73 3.03
C VAL A 8 5.89 -13.19 1.95
N ARG A 9 4.58 -13.46 2.05
CA ARG A 9 3.53 -13.04 1.08
C ARG A 9 2.37 -12.34 1.80
N VAL A 10 1.65 -11.41 1.17
CA VAL A 10 0.31 -10.91 1.59
C VAL A 10 -0.67 -11.16 0.44
N HIS A 11 -1.87 -11.67 0.72
CA HIS A 11 -3.01 -11.58 -0.20
C HIS A 11 -4.11 -10.76 0.40
N VAL A 12 -4.70 -9.88 -0.42
CA VAL A 12 -5.74 -8.98 0.04
C VAL A 12 -6.88 -8.84 -0.99
N GLU A 13 -8.10 -9.02 -0.52
CA GLU A 13 -9.37 -8.79 -1.23
C GLU A 13 -9.76 -7.30 -1.28
N THR A 14 -9.97 -6.73 -2.46
CA THR A 14 -10.69 -5.47 -2.65
C THR A 14 -12.04 -5.75 -3.29
N LEU A 15 -13.12 -5.35 -2.62
CA LEU A 15 -14.41 -5.17 -3.29
C LEU A 15 -14.34 -3.85 -4.06
N LEU A 16 -14.74 -3.88 -5.34
CA LEU A 16 -15.03 -2.69 -6.15
C LEU A 16 -15.96 -1.75 -5.37
N ALA A 17 -15.37 -0.75 -4.71
CA ALA A 17 -16.08 0.43 -4.28
C ALA A 17 -16.28 1.29 -5.53
N ALA A 18 -17.46 1.13 -6.15
CA ALA A 18 -17.98 2.16 -7.03
C ALA A 18 -17.96 3.50 -6.26
N GLN A 19 -17.20 4.46 -6.79
CA GLN A 19 -17.23 5.88 -6.44
C GLN A 19 -17.02 6.18 -4.95
N ASN A 20 -15.75 6.17 -4.52
CA ASN A 20 -15.29 7.25 -3.65
C ASN A 20 -14.03 7.83 -4.28
N ASP A 21 -14.02 9.15 -4.36
CA ASP A 21 -12.87 10.00 -4.70
C ASP A 21 -11.77 9.76 -3.67
N MET A 22 -11.08 8.62 -3.79
CA MET A 22 -10.01 8.14 -2.91
C MET A 22 -8.78 8.00 -3.80
N GLY A 23 -7.92 9.01 -3.74
CA GLY A 23 -6.73 9.10 -4.56
C GLY A 23 -5.70 8.03 -4.18
N VAL A 24 -5.69 6.93 -4.92
CA VAL A 24 -4.54 6.05 -5.13
C VAL A 24 -4.62 5.54 -6.59
N CYS A 25 -3.51 5.67 -7.33
CA CYS A 25 -3.23 5.20 -8.73
C CYS A 25 -3.16 6.24 -9.87
N ASP A 26 -2.41 7.36 -9.72
CA ASP A 26 -2.07 8.21 -10.88
C ASP A 26 -0.57 8.57 -11.00
N ALA A 27 0.32 7.80 -10.37
CA ALA A 27 1.73 8.18 -10.24
C ALA A 27 2.74 7.39 -11.09
N ILE A 28 2.33 6.54 -12.06
CA ILE A 28 3.29 5.69 -12.80
C ILE A 28 3.23 5.86 -14.34
N GLU A 29 2.28 6.61 -14.91
CA GLU A 29 2.18 6.76 -16.38
C GLU A 29 3.03 7.88 -17.03
N GLN A 30 4.06 8.45 -16.38
CA GLN A 30 4.88 9.52 -16.98
C GLN A 30 6.39 9.28 -17.07
N TYR A 31 6.86 8.03 -17.17
CA TYR A 31 8.23 7.74 -17.59
C TYR A 31 8.29 7.12 -18.99
N ALA A 32 7.93 7.92 -20.00
CA ALA A 32 8.39 7.69 -21.36
C ALA A 32 9.82 8.22 -21.51
N PRO A 33 10.77 7.48 -22.10
CA PRO A 33 12.15 7.95 -22.26
C PRO A 33 12.22 8.98 -23.39
N VAL A 34 12.32 10.26 -23.02
CA VAL A 34 12.71 11.32 -23.97
C VAL A 34 14.19 11.14 -24.32
N GLY A 35 14.46 11.14 -25.62
CA GLY A 35 15.71 10.73 -26.23
C GLY A 35 16.97 11.56 -25.88
N LYS A 36 18.10 10.95 -26.27
CA LYS A 36 19.51 11.40 -26.38
C LYS A 36 19.88 12.80 -25.86
N PRO A 37 20.93 12.93 -25.02
CA PRO A 37 21.47 14.23 -24.65
C PRO A 37 22.33 14.78 -25.79
N ASP A 38 21.93 15.92 -26.35
CA ASP A 38 22.78 16.72 -27.23
C ASP A 38 23.29 17.96 -26.49
N THR A 39 24.62 18.03 -26.39
CA THR A 39 25.49 19.20 -26.37
C THR A 39 25.23 20.37 -25.39
N MET A 40 26.12 20.40 -24.40
CA MET A 40 26.53 21.45 -23.45
C MET A 40 26.49 22.90 -23.97
N ASN A 41 25.72 23.76 -23.30
CA ASN A 41 26.00 25.20 -23.24
C ASN A 41 25.39 25.83 -21.97
N ALA A 42 26.23 26.41 -21.11
CA ALA A 42 25.82 27.11 -19.90
C ALA A 42 26.05 28.63 -20.05
N PRO A 43 25.07 29.46 -19.66
CA PRO A 43 25.39 30.83 -19.25
C PRO A 43 24.80 31.22 -17.87
N HIS A 44 25.73 31.53 -16.96
CA HIS A 44 25.74 32.47 -15.82
C HIS A 44 24.49 32.87 -15.01
N VAL A 45 24.66 32.70 -13.69
CA VAL A 45 24.01 33.34 -12.53
C VAL A 45 24.18 34.86 -12.48
N PRO A 46 23.24 35.56 -11.80
CA PRO A 46 23.59 36.69 -10.95
C PRO A 46 23.31 36.39 -9.46
N LYS A 47 24.32 36.67 -8.63
CA LYS A 47 24.31 36.71 -7.16
C LYS A 47 23.30 37.73 -6.63
N VAL A 48 22.58 37.39 -5.56
CA VAL A 48 22.02 38.37 -4.62
C VAL A 48 22.41 38.00 -3.19
N ALA A 49 22.91 39.01 -2.50
CA ALA A 49 23.45 39.00 -1.15
C ALA A 49 22.37 38.83 -0.07
N GLY A 50 22.81 38.42 1.12
CA GLY A 50 21.96 37.97 2.21
C GLY A 50 21.00 38.99 2.81
N ILE A 51 20.03 38.45 3.54
CA ILE A 51 19.38 39.10 4.67
C ILE A 51 19.20 38.06 5.79
N ASP A 52 19.84 38.33 6.92
CA ASP A 52 19.56 37.70 8.20
C ASP A 52 18.18 38.22 8.66
N SER A 53 17.21 37.34 8.90
CA SER A 53 15.87 37.74 9.36
C SER A 53 15.64 37.17 10.75
N THR A 54 16.07 37.95 11.73
CA THR A 54 15.82 37.74 13.16
C THR A 54 14.33 37.96 13.42
N VAL A 55 13.60 36.88 13.69
CA VAL A 55 12.17 36.92 14.05
C VAL A 55 12.02 37.41 15.50
N PRO A 56 11.28 38.49 15.80
CA PRO A 56 10.88 38.78 17.17
C PRO A 56 9.67 37.93 17.58
N ALA A 57 9.65 37.46 18.82
CA ALA A 57 8.54 36.73 19.42
C ALA A 57 7.27 37.60 19.53
N PRO A 58 6.06 37.06 19.28
CA PRO A 58 4.83 37.83 19.50
C PRO A 58 4.53 37.92 21.00
N ALA A 59 4.32 39.15 21.48
CA ALA A 59 3.94 39.42 22.87
C ALA A 59 2.69 40.29 22.93
N HIS A 60 1.48 39.72 22.89
CA HIS A 60 0.27 40.47 23.27
C HIS A 60 -0.77 39.59 23.97
N THR A 61 -0.74 39.62 25.31
CA THR A 61 -1.91 39.38 26.17
C THR A 61 -2.68 40.69 26.28
N VAL A 62 -3.94 40.76 25.83
CA VAL A 62 -5.00 41.58 26.47
C VAL A 62 -6.37 40.96 26.14
N ALA A 63 -7.16 40.67 27.17
CA ALA A 63 -8.60 40.44 27.07
C ALA A 63 -9.37 41.77 27.19
N PRO A 64 -10.50 41.93 26.50
CA PRO A 64 -11.58 42.75 27.04
C PRO A 64 -12.89 41.99 27.23
N THR A 65 -13.55 42.46 28.28
CA THR A 65 -14.82 42.10 28.90
C THR A 65 -16.05 42.08 28.00
N THR A 66 -16.95 41.18 28.38
CA THR A 66 -18.39 41.08 28.09
C THR A 66 -19.14 42.41 27.90
N SER A 67 -19.96 42.48 26.84
CA SER A 67 -21.19 43.26 26.79
C SER A 67 -22.33 42.37 26.30
N VAL A 68 -23.46 42.42 27.02
CA VAL A 68 -24.63 41.56 26.88
C VAL A 68 -25.71 42.25 26.04
N THR A 69 -26.48 41.42 25.32
CA THR A 69 -27.83 41.60 24.72
C THR A 69 -28.01 42.39 23.42
N GLY A 70 -28.33 41.62 22.37
CA GLY A 70 -29.08 42.03 21.17
C GLY A 70 -29.40 40.79 20.32
N SER A 71 -30.64 40.30 20.41
CA SER A 71 -31.12 39.08 19.76
C SER A 71 -31.16 39.19 18.23
N ALA A 72 -30.50 38.27 17.51
CA ALA A 72 -30.95 37.76 16.22
C ALA A 72 -30.27 36.43 15.90
N THR A 73 -31.12 35.41 15.77
CA THR A 73 -30.95 34.08 15.19
C THR A 73 -30.04 34.04 13.96
N GLY A 74 -29.13 33.08 13.93
CA GLY A 74 -28.42 32.68 12.72
C GLY A 74 -27.03 32.15 13.02
N SER A 75 -26.95 30.85 13.30
CA SER A 75 -25.71 30.09 13.39
C SER A 75 -24.74 30.52 12.28
N SER A 76 -23.67 31.23 12.63
CA SER A 76 -22.50 31.39 11.78
C SER A 76 -21.87 30.01 11.64
N SER A 77 -22.46 29.19 10.78
CA SER A 77 -21.77 28.11 10.13
C SER A 77 -20.56 28.76 9.51
N ALA A 78 -19.40 28.56 10.12
CA ALA A 78 -18.13 28.80 9.49
C ALA A 78 -18.19 27.99 8.20
N THR A 79 -18.55 28.65 7.11
CA THR A 79 -18.30 28.17 5.77
C THR A 79 -16.79 28.10 5.70
N SER A 80 -16.26 26.92 6.05
CA SER A 80 -14.95 26.48 5.64
C SER A 80 -14.84 26.89 4.18
N SER A 81 -14.02 27.90 3.93
CA SER A 81 -13.77 28.38 2.59
C SER A 81 -13.26 27.17 1.81
N THR A 82 -14.12 26.56 0.99
CA THR A 82 -13.78 25.50 0.04
C THR A 82 -12.96 26.09 -1.11
N GLY A 83 -11.96 26.89 -0.77
CA GLY A 83 -10.97 27.37 -1.69
C GLY A 83 -10.02 26.22 -2.05
N PRO A 84 -9.32 26.31 -3.19
CA PRO A 84 -8.37 25.28 -3.63
C PRO A 84 -7.33 24.88 -2.55
N GLY A 85 -6.97 25.81 -1.67
CA GLY A 85 -6.04 25.53 -0.56
C GLY A 85 -6.58 24.57 0.50
N ALA A 86 -7.89 24.57 0.76
CA ALA A 86 -8.50 23.65 1.74
C ALA A 86 -8.49 22.19 1.24
N VAL A 87 -8.71 21.99 -0.07
CA VAL A 87 -8.64 20.66 -0.70
C VAL A 87 -7.20 20.11 -0.68
N LEU A 88 -6.20 20.96 -0.93
CA LEU A 88 -4.80 20.57 -0.84
C LEU A 88 -4.42 20.21 0.61
N GLN A 89 -4.87 20.99 1.60
CA GLN A 89 -4.62 20.71 3.02
C GLN A 89 -5.25 19.39 3.47
N ASP A 90 -6.47 19.10 3.02
CA ASP A 90 -7.15 17.84 3.30
C ASP A 90 -6.39 16.65 2.69
N ARG A 91 -5.95 16.77 1.42
CA ARG A 91 -5.13 15.75 0.76
C ARG A 91 -3.80 15.51 1.47
N LEU A 92 -3.13 16.58 1.91
CA LEU A 92 -1.87 16.48 2.67
C LEU A 92 -2.11 15.84 4.04
N ALA A 93 -3.20 16.20 4.73
CA ALA A 93 -3.58 15.55 5.98
C ALA A 93 -3.84 14.05 5.78
N GLY A 94 -4.50 13.67 4.67
CA GLY A 94 -4.67 12.28 4.24
C GLY A 94 -3.34 11.57 4.03
N TRP A 95 -2.41 12.15 3.27
CA TRP A 95 -1.08 11.54 3.05
C TRP A 95 -0.27 11.37 4.33
N VAL A 96 -0.31 12.35 5.24
CA VAL A 96 0.35 12.22 6.55
C VAL A 96 -0.30 11.11 7.38
N SER A 97 -1.63 10.98 7.33
CA SER A 97 -2.36 9.89 7.97
C SER A 97 -1.96 8.52 7.41
N ASP A 98 -1.82 8.40 6.09
CA ASP A 98 -1.43 7.15 5.42
C ASP A 98 0.01 6.76 5.78
N LEU A 99 0.95 7.72 5.76
CA LEU A 99 2.33 7.49 6.16
C LEU A 99 2.44 7.09 7.64
N THR A 100 1.64 7.71 8.51
CA THR A 100 1.58 7.35 9.93
C THR A 100 1.02 5.94 10.10
N THR A 101 -0.02 5.59 9.35
CA THR A 101 -0.60 4.24 9.36
C THR A 101 0.42 3.20 8.90
N LEU A 102 1.13 3.47 7.80
CA LEU A 102 2.16 2.58 7.28
C LEU A 102 3.31 2.42 8.28
N HIS A 103 3.71 3.51 8.95
CA HIS A 103 4.73 3.47 9.99
C HIS A 103 4.32 2.57 11.17
N GLU A 104 3.11 2.75 11.71
CA GLU A 104 2.62 1.91 12.82
C GLU A 104 2.53 0.43 12.44
N LEU A 105 2.08 0.13 11.21
CA LEU A 105 1.99 -1.25 10.71
C LEU A 105 3.38 -1.86 10.53
N THR A 106 4.34 -1.10 10.00
CA THR A 106 5.73 -1.58 9.84
C THR A 106 6.42 -1.77 11.19
N GLU A 107 6.20 -0.88 12.17
CA GLU A 107 6.70 -1.07 13.53
C GLU A 107 6.11 -2.31 14.22
N ARG A 108 4.82 -2.59 14.01
CA ARG A 108 4.20 -3.82 14.53
C ARG A 108 4.81 -5.07 13.89
N LEU A 109 5.05 -5.03 12.58
CA LEU A 109 5.67 -6.14 11.85
C LEU A 109 7.11 -6.40 12.35
N VAL A 110 7.92 -5.35 12.50
CA VAL A 110 9.32 -5.46 12.98
C VAL A 110 9.40 -5.98 14.42
N ARG A 111 8.38 -5.74 15.25
CA ARG A 111 8.31 -6.24 16.63
C ARG A 111 7.96 -7.73 16.76
N THR A 112 7.59 -8.40 15.67
CA THR A 112 7.29 -9.83 15.70
C THR A 112 8.57 -10.65 15.95
N ALA A 113 8.47 -11.66 16.82
CA ALA A 113 9.63 -12.46 17.24
C ALA A 113 9.75 -13.80 16.47
N THR A 114 8.72 -14.18 15.73
CA THR A 114 8.68 -15.42 14.96
C THR A 114 8.17 -15.16 13.55
N LEU A 115 8.58 -16.02 12.62
CA LEU A 115 8.12 -15.94 11.23
C LEU A 115 6.59 -16.08 11.12
N ASN A 116 5.99 -16.98 11.91
CA ASN A 116 4.54 -17.17 11.90
C ASN A 116 3.81 -15.91 12.37
N ASP A 117 4.30 -15.25 13.44
CA ASP A 117 3.71 -13.99 13.91
C ASP A 117 3.89 -12.88 12.87
N ALA A 118 5.06 -12.82 12.22
CA ALA A 118 5.33 -11.88 11.14
C ALA A 118 4.34 -12.07 9.97
N LEU A 119 4.12 -13.30 9.51
CA LEU A 119 3.19 -13.60 8.43
C LEU A 119 1.73 -13.29 8.79
N GLN A 120 1.31 -13.59 10.03
CA GLN A 120 -0.04 -13.27 10.50
C GLN A 120 -0.25 -11.74 10.59
N GLU A 121 0.74 -11.02 11.11
CA GLU A 121 0.68 -9.57 11.23
C GLU A 121 0.68 -8.91 9.85
N LEU A 122 1.53 -9.38 8.95
CA LEU A 122 1.61 -8.93 7.57
C LEU A 122 0.29 -9.17 6.82
N LEU A 123 -0.35 -10.33 6.99
CA LEU A 123 -1.67 -10.60 6.41
C LEU A 123 -2.75 -9.68 6.98
N ARG A 124 -2.77 -9.48 8.30
CA ARG A 124 -3.73 -8.60 8.97
C ARG A 124 -3.54 -7.13 8.57
N ALA A 125 -2.30 -6.66 8.54
CA ALA A 125 -1.93 -5.29 8.17
C ALA A 125 -2.28 -5.01 6.71
N GLY A 126 -1.90 -5.92 5.79
CA GLY A 126 -2.26 -5.82 4.38
C GLY A 126 -3.78 -5.82 4.17
N ALA A 127 -4.50 -6.71 4.87
CA ALA A 127 -5.96 -6.74 4.87
C ALA A 127 -6.60 -5.42 5.30
N ALA A 128 -6.09 -4.81 6.37
CA ALA A 128 -6.55 -3.50 6.81
C ALA A 128 -6.28 -2.40 5.78
N LEU A 129 -5.12 -2.43 5.11
CA LEU A 129 -4.71 -1.38 4.16
C LEU A 129 -5.58 -1.31 2.91
N VAL A 130 -5.99 -2.45 2.34
CA VAL A 130 -6.86 -2.42 1.13
C VAL A 130 -8.30 -2.84 1.41
N GLY A 131 -8.68 -2.95 2.69
CA GLY A 131 -10.07 -3.16 3.10
C GLY A 131 -10.59 -4.58 2.90
N ALA A 132 -9.72 -5.58 2.92
CA ALA A 132 -10.14 -6.98 2.80
C ALA A 132 -10.75 -7.54 4.05
N ARG A 133 -11.69 -8.45 3.82
CA ARG A 133 -12.20 -9.35 4.85
C ARG A 133 -11.50 -10.70 4.82
N ARG A 134 -10.94 -11.08 3.65
CA ARG A 134 -10.28 -12.36 3.44
C ARG A 134 -8.89 -12.16 2.85
N GLY A 135 -7.98 -13.04 3.24
CA GLY A 135 -6.61 -13.02 2.77
C GLY A 135 -5.96 -14.38 2.98
N LEU A 136 -4.85 -14.58 2.29
CA LEU A 136 -4.01 -15.76 2.36
C LEU A 136 -2.55 -15.30 2.34
N VAL A 137 -1.65 -16.10 2.86
CA VAL A 137 -0.21 -15.96 2.72
C VAL A 137 0.33 -17.35 2.50
N VAL A 138 1.16 -17.51 1.49
CA VAL A 138 1.86 -18.76 1.21
C VAL A 138 3.34 -18.43 1.16
N MET A 139 4.11 -19.10 2.00
CA MET A 139 5.57 -19.11 1.96
C MET A 139 6.01 -20.51 1.60
N GLU A 140 6.82 -20.62 0.55
CA GLU A 140 7.46 -21.88 0.17
C GLU A 140 8.99 -21.68 0.16
N PRO A 141 9.75 -22.53 0.86
CA PRO A 141 11.20 -22.54 0.79
C PRO A 141 11.68 -22.91 -0.61
N GLY A 142 12.55 -22.08 -1.20
CA GLY A 142 13.05 -22.30 -2.57
C GLY A 142 13.96 -23.51 -2.72
N ASP A 143 14.48 -24.06 -1.62
CA ASP A 143 15.28 -25.29 -1.59
C ASP A 143 14.43 -26.57 -1.49
N GLY A 144 13.12 -26.44 -1.27
CA GLY A 144 12.20 -27.55 -1.04
C GLY A 144 12.48 -28.35 0.24
N LEU A 145 13.30 -27.84 1.16
CA LEU A 145 13.72 -28.55 2.38
C LEU A 145 12.88 -28.22 3.62
N GLY A 146 12.05 -27.18 3.55
CA GLY A 146 11.16 -26.78 4.65
C GLY A 146 9.69 -26.96 4.33
N PRO A 147 8.81 -26.89 5.35
CA PRO A 147 7.38 -26.97 5.15
C PRO A 147 6.85 -25.70 4.46
N ASP A 148 5.96 -25.90 3.50
CA ASP A 148 5.13 -24.82 2.97
C ASP A 148 4.29 -24.24 4.11
N THR A 149 4.41 -22.93 4.33
CA THR A 149 3.61 -22.23 5.34
C THR A 149 2.46 -21.51 4.66
N THR A 150 1.24 -21.93 4.97
CA THR A 150 0.02 -21.30 4.47
C THR A 150 -0.82 -20.76 5.62
N ILE A 151 -1.09 -19.46 5.61
CA ILE A 151 -1.87 -18.75 6.64
C ILE A 151 -3.04 -18.05 5.96
N GLY A 152 -4.25 -18.31 6.44
CA GLY A 152 -5.48 -17.66 5.96
C GLY A 152 -6.06 -16.69 6.97
N LEU A 153 -6.63 -15.60 6.48
CA LEU A 153 -7.47 -14.65 7.22
C LEU A 153 -8.89 -14.73 6.64
N GLY A 154 -9.89 -14.95 7.48
CA GLY A 154 -11.29 -15.03 7.02
C GLY A 154 -11.55 -16.22 6.08
N LEU A 155 -10.71 -17.25 6.10
CA LEU A 155 -10.83 -18.47 5.31
C LEU A 155 -11.17 -19.65 6.22
N ALA A 156 -12.23 -20.38 5.90
CA ALA A 156 -12.57 -21.65 6.50
C ALA A 156 -11.69 -22.76 5.94
N ARG A 157 -11.64 -23.91 6.62
CA ARG A 157 -10.90 -25.08 6.14
C ARG A 157 -11.36 -25.56 4.76
N ALA A 158 -12.66 -25.42 4.46
CA ALA A 158 -13.18 -25.73 3.14
C ALA A 158 -12.63 -24.79 2.06
N ASP A 159 -12.40 -23.52 2.38
CA ASP A 159 -11.83 -22.55 1.43
C ASP A 159 -10.39 -22.92 1.11
N LEU A 160 -9.59 -23.24 2.13
CA LEU A 160 -8.22 -23.74 1.94
C LEU A 160 -8.18 -24.99 1.05
N GLY A 161 -9.11 -25.92 1.26
CA GLY A 161 -9.23 -27.10 0.40
C GLY A 161 -9.59 -26.78 -1.06
N HIS A 162 -10.28 -25.68 -1.35
CA HIS A 162 -10.49 -25.24 -2.75
C HIS A 162 -9.21 -24.67 -3.36
N ILE A 163 -8.43 -23.92 -2.58
CA ILE A 163 -7.15 -23.34 -3.02
C ILE A 163 -6.15 -24.44 -3.37
N GLU A 164 -6.10 -25.52 -2.60
CA GLU A 164 -5.24 -26.68 -2.85
C GLU A 164 -5.54 -27.38 -4.19
N THR A 165 -6.71 -27.15 -4.80
CA THR A 165 -7.03 -27.70 -6.12
C THR A 165 -6.47 -26.89 -7.29
N VAL A 166 -5.95 -25.68 -7.04
CA VAL A 166 -5.30 -24.89 -8.08
C VAL A 166 -3.91 -25.49 -8.34
N PRO A 167 -3.55 -25.83 -9.59
CA PRO A 167 -2.22 -26.33 -9.89
C PRO A 167 -1.14 -25.36 -9.40
N ARG A 168 -0.09 -25.87 -8.77
CA ARG A 168 1.02 -25.03 -8.28
C ARG A 168 1.60 -24.11 -9.36
N SER A 169 1.84 -24.65 -10.56
CA SER A 169 2.36 -23.88 -11.70
C SER A 169 1.41 -22.78 -12.20
N ALA A 170 0.11 -22.86 -11.86
CA ALA A 170 -0.88 -21.82 -12.15
C ALA A 170 -0.91 -20.70 -11.11
N MET A 171 -0.30 -20.91 -9.94
CA MET A 171 -0.15 -19.89 -8.91
C MET A 171 1.07 -19.02 -9.19
N SER A 172 0.98 -17.72 -8.86
CA SER A 172 2.06 -16.75 -9.09
C SER A 172 3.38 -17.19 -8.44
N TYR A 173 3.35 -17.78 -7.24
CA TYR A 173 4.57 -18.27 -6.57
C TYR A 173 5.16 -19.54 -7.21
N GLY A 174 4.32 -20.44 -7.72
CA GLY A 174 4.80 -21.64 -8.44
C GLY A 174 5.49 -21.26 -9.73
N ARG A 175 5.00 -20.25 -10.46
CA ARG A 175 5.68 -19.70 -11.64
C ARG A 175 7.08 -19.15 -11.33
N ILE A 176 7.27 -18.54 -10.16
CA ILE A 176 8.59 -18.03 -9.73
C ILE A 176 9.52 -19.20 -9.34
N LEU A 177 8.99 -20.24 -8.69
CA LEU A 177 9.79 -21.38 -8.24
C LEU A 177 10.13 -22.36 -9.37
N ASP A 178 9.20 -22.58 -10.29
CA ASP A 178 9.35 -23.47 -11.44
C ASP A 178 10.05 -22.76 -12.62
N GLY A 179 10.27 -21.45 -12.51
CA GLY A 179 10.94 -20.62 -13.51
C GLY A 179 12.44 -20.89 -13.65
N LEU A 180 13.02 -20.55 -14.80
CA LEU A 180 14.47 -20.63 -15.05
C LEU A 180 15.26 -19.78 -14.04
N PRO A 181 16.50 -20.18 -13.66
CA PRO A 181 17.36 -19.36 -12.82
C PRO A 181 17.60 -17.99 -13.49
N GLY A 182 17.24 -16.91 -12.80
CA GLY A 182 17.19 -15.55 -13.35
C GLY A 182 15.78 -15.07 -13.77
N GLY A 183 14.75 -15.86 -13.52
CA GLY A 183 13.34 -15.53 -13.78
C GLY A 183 12.78 -14.42 -12.88
N GLU A 184 11.68 -13.83 -13.37
CA GLU A 184 10.95 -12.65 -12.88
C GLU A 184 11.06 -12.40 -11.37
N GLY A 185 11.59 -11.22 -11.01
CA GLY A 185 11.87 -10.81 -9.63
C GLY A 185 10.64 -10.45 -8.82
N GLU A 186 9.44 -10.39 -9.40
CA GLU A 186 8.15 -10.10 -8.76
C GLU A 186 7.02 -10.42 -9.74
N ILE A 187 5.91 -10.98 -9.27
CA ILE A 187 4.68 -11.14 -10.05
C ILE A 187 3.54 -10.44 -9.31
N SER A 188 3.05 -9.35 -9.89
CA SER A 188 1.88 -8.60 -9.40
C SER A 188 0.71 -8.79 -10.35
N GLN A 189 -0.43 -9.25 -9.82
CA GLN A 189 -1.69 -9.46 -10.54
C GLN A 189 -2.78 -8.68 -9.80
N PRO A 190 -2.98 -7.40 -10.16
CA PRO A 190 -3.88 -6.51 -9.42
C PRO A 190 -5.37 -6.82 -9.65
N ASP A 191 -5.71 -7.50 -10.73
CA ASP A 191 -7.08 -7.92 -11.06
C ASP A 191 -7.09 -9.33 -11.65
N LEU A 192 -7.27 -10.34 -10.80
CA LEU A 192 -7.36 -11.76 -11.18
C LEU A 192 -8.59 -12.07 -12.05
N LEU A 193 -9.64 -11.24 -12.01
CA LEU A 193 -10.84 -11.46 -12.80
C LEU A 193 -10.62 -11.05 -14.26
N SER A 194 -9.85 -9.97 -14.46
CA SER A 194 -9.50 -9.44 -15.79
C SER A 194 -8.15 -9.94 -16.32
N GLU A 195 -7.38 -10.67 -15.52
CA GLU A 195 -6.06 -11.17 -15.91
C GLU A 195 -6.13 -12.12 -17.13
N ASP A 196 -5.46 -11.72 -18.21
CA ASP A 196 -5.30 -12.53 -19.40
C ASP A 196 -4.36 -13.72 -19.14
N GLY A 197 -4.71 -14.89 -19.70
CA GLY A 197 -3.89 -16.09 -19.55
C GLY A 197 -3.88 -16.72 -18.15
N LEU A 198 -4.67 -16.21 -17.20
CA LEU A 198 -4.86 -16.87 -15.91
C LEU A 198 -5.48 -18.25 -16.11
N ASP A 199 -4.91 -19.26 -15.44
CA ASP A 199 -5.39 -20.64 -15.49
C ASP A 199 -6.90 -20.70 -15.14
N PRO A 200 -7.72 -21.46 -15.89
CA PRO A 200 -9.16 -21.54 -15.64
C PRO A 200 -9.51 -21.95 -14.21
N ARG A 201 -8.72 -22.84 -13.59
CA ARG A 201 -8.93 -23.30 -12.22
C ARG A 201 -8.60 -22.21 -11.21
N HIS A 202 -7.52 -21.44 -11.45
CA HIS A 202 -7.18 -20.30 -10.61
C HIS A 202 -8.29 -19.23 -10.68
N ARG A 203 -8.80 -18.91 -11.88
CA ARG A 203 -9.91 -17.96 -12.06
C ARG A 203 -11.20 -18.43 -11.36
N GLU A 204 -11.54 -19.72 -11.47
CA GLU A 204 -12.71 -20.31 -10.80
C GLU A 204 -12.62 -20.17 -9.28
N VAL A 205 -11.47 -20.54 -8.70
CA VAL A 205 -11.25 -20.46 -7.25
C VAL A 205 -11.22 -19.01 -6.78
N ALA A 206 -10.58 -18.12 -7.54
CA ALA A 206 -10.56 -16.68 -7.25
C ALA A 206 -11.98 -16.09 -7.23
N ALA A 207 -12.79 -16.35 -8.25
CA ALA A 207 -14.17 -15.89 -8.31
C ALA A 207 -15.03 -16.47 -7.17
N ARG A 208 -14.85 -17.74 -6.82
CA ARG A 208 -15.60 -18.41 -5.75
C ARG A 208 -15.24 -17.88 -4.36
N LEU A 209 -13.97 -17.60 -4.13
CA LEU A 209 -13.46 -17.17 -2.82
C LEU A 209 -13.39 -15.64 -2.68
N GLY A 210 -13.59 -14.89 -3.76
CA GLY A 210 -13.49 -13.43 -3.75
C GLY A 210 -12.04 -12.93 -3.79
N TYR A 211 -11.11 -13.67 -4.39
CA TYR A 211 -9.76 -13.15 -4.61
C TYR A 211 -9.74 -12.20 -5.80
N ALA A 212 -9.46 -10.93 -5.52
CA ALA A 212 -9.35 -9.88 -6.54
C ALA A 212 -7.91 -9.71 -7.04
N ALA A 213 -6.91 -9.95 -6.19
CA ALA A 213 -5.51 -9.69 -6.52
C ALA A 213 -4.57 -10.77 -5.97
N SER A 214 -3.39 -10.91 -6.57
CA SER A 214 -2.29 -11.74 -6.10
C SER A 214 -0.97 -11.00 -6.24
N TYR A 215 -0.12 -11.13 -5.24
CA TYR A 215 1.25 -10.65 -5.27
C TYR A 215 2.19 -11.81 -4.87
N ALA A 216 3.30 -11.95 -5.58
CA ALA A 216 4.34 -12.92 -5.26
C ALA A 216 5.71 -12.31 -5.51
N LEU A 217 6.60 -12.45 -4.52
CA LEU A 217 7.95 -11.93 -4.55
C LEU A 217 8.92 -13.03 -4.09
N PRO A 218 10.02 -13.27 -4.82
CA PRO A 218 11.13 -14.05 -4.32
C PRO A 218 11.85 -13.26 -3.23
N LEU A 219 11.95 -13.85 -2.04
CA LEU A 219 12.80 -13.29 -1.00
C LEU A 219 14.18 -13.93 -1.05
N SER A 220 15.19 -13.07 -1.06
CA SER A 220 16.57 -13.40 -0.75
C SER A 220 16.80 -13.21 0.75
N THR A 221 17.65 -14.04 1.34
CA THR A 221 18.35 -13.67 2.58
C THR A 221 19.60 -12.87 2.29
#